data_AF-A0A2C9LBL7-F1
#
_entry.id   AF-A0A2C9LBL7-F1
#
_cell.length_a   1.000
_cell.length_b   1.000
_cell.length_c   1.000
_cell.angle_alpha   90.00
_cell.angle_beta   90.00
_cell.angle_gamma   90.00
#
_symmetry.space_group_name_H-M   'P 1'
#
loop_
_entity.id
_entity.type
_entity.pdbx_description
1 polymer ?
#
loop_
_entity_poly.entity_id
_entity_poly.type
_entity_poly.pdbx_seq_one_letter_code
_entity_poly.pdbx_strand_id
1 'polypeptide(L)'
;MASEEERVSPSQDSNRTTLLDVIEERNRHLNKKYLIHRLVYISKLSSPGVDRTALGTYYDTFIKKLQTDFPGSEAITGLMLIYPKHVVHVVE
;
A
#
# COMPACT_ATOMS: atom_id res chain seq x y z
N MET A 1 54.68 -6.04 -10.41
CA MET A 1 53.54 -5.97 -9.49
C MET A 1 52.97 -4.56 -9.58
N ALA A 2 51.99 -4.36 -10.46
CA ALA A 2 51.15 -3.18 -10.47
C ALA A 2 49.73 -3.72 -10.30
N SER A 3 49.14 -3.46 -9.14
CA SER A 3 47.82 -3.95 -8.76
C SER A 3 46.78 -3.09 -9.48
N GLU A 4 46.03 -3.71 -10.39
CA GLU A 4 44.89 -3.13 -11.07
C GLU A 4 43.77 -2.84 -10.04
N GLU A 5 43.53 -1.57 -9.76
CA GLU A 5 42.32 -1.13 -9.06
C GLU A 5 41.13 -1.28 -10.02
N GLU A 6 40.44 -2.40 -9.85
CA GLU A 6 39.19 -2.74 -10.49
C GLU A 6 38.13 -1.66 -10.13
N ARG A 7 37.96 -0.68 -11.03
CA ARG A 7 36.86 0.29 -10.96
C ARG A 7 35.54 -0.47 -11.11
N VAL A 8 34.94 -0.82 -9.99
CA VAL A 8 33.56 -1.29 -9.93
C VAL A 8 32.68 -0.17 -10.48
N SER A 9 32.24 -0.33 -11.73
CA SER A 9 31.27 0.54 -12.36
C SER A 9 29.98 0.54 -11.54
N PRO A 10 29.39 1.69 -11.17
CA PRO A 10 28.08 1.71 -10.55
C PRO A 10 27.09 1.07 -11.51
N SER A 11 26.37 0.05 -11.03
CA SER A 11 25.33 -0.66 -11.75
C SER A 11 24.35 0.35 -12.37
N GLN A 12 24.23 0.33 -13.70
CA GLN A 12 23.38 1.24 -14.49
C GLN A 12 21.87 1.05 -14.26
N ASP A 13 21.48 0.24 -13.27
CA ASP A 13 20.09 -0.05 -12.92
C ASP A 13 19.43 1.06 -12.09
N SER A 14 20.20 1.98 -11.50
CA SER A 14 19.66 3.10 -10.72
C SER A 14 18.95 4.18 -11.55
N ASN A 15 18.96 4.08 -12.88
CA ASN A 15 18.39 5.10 -13.77
C ASN A 15 17.20 4.60 -14.62
N ARG A 16 16.63 3.43 -14.28
CA ARG A 16 15.42 2.93 -14.96
C ARG A 16 14.20 3.58 -14.35
N THR A 17 13.76 4.69 -14.95
CA THR A 17 12.44 5.26 -14.69
C THR A 17 11.39 4.20 -15.01
N THR A 18 10.67 3.76 -13.99
CA THR A 18 9.62 2.77 -14.16
C THR A 18 8.40 3.42 -14.82
N LEU A 19 7.56 2.62 -15.47
CA LEU A 19 6.29 3.12 -16.00
C LEU A 19 5.41 3.74 -14.90
N LEU A 20 5.54 3.24 -13.67
CA LEU A 20 4.88 3.80 -12.49
C LEU A 20 5.35 5.24 -12.24
N ASP A 21 6.66 5.49 -12.24
CA ASP A 21 7.23 6.82 -11.99
C ASP A 21 6.71 7.87 -13.00
N VAL A 22 6.65 7.48 -14.28
CA VAL A 22 6.15 8.34 -15.36
C VAL A 22 4.66 8.67 -15.19
N ILE A 23 3.86 7.67 -14.78
CA ILE A 23 2.42 7.85 -14.57
C ILE A 23 2.17 8.74 -13.34
N GLU A 24 2.90 8.52 -12.25
CA GLU A 24 2.81 9.34 -11.05
C GLU A 24 3.19 10.79 -11.29
N GLU A 25 4.27 11.02 -12.05
CA GLU A 25 4.71 12.36 -12.40
C GLU A 25 3.66 13.07 -13.27
N ARG A 26 3.09 12.38 -14.27
CA ARG A 26 1.99 12.91 -15.07
C ARG A 26 0.76 13.24 -14.21
N ASN A 27 0.42 12.38 -13.26
CA ASN A 27 -0.72 12.57 -12.38
C ASN A 27 -0.52 13.73 -11.40
N ARG A 28 0.70 13.92 -10.88
CA ARG A 28 1.10 15.12 -10.11
C ARG A 28 0.89 16.40 -10.91
N HIS A 29 1.34 16.43 -12.17
CA HIS A 29 1.16 17.60 -13.06
C HIS A 29 -0.32 17.89 -13.38
N LEU A 30 -1.17 16.86 -13.40
CA LEU A 30 -2.61 16.98 -13.67
C LEU A 30 -3.44 17.18 -12.39
N ASN A 31 -2.82 17.35 -11.22
CA ASN A 31 -3.48 17.36 -9.91
C ASN A 31 -4.40 16.14 -9.67
N LYS A 32 -4.15 15.02 -10.35
CA LYS A 32 -4.83 13.75 -10.09
C LYS A 32 -4.10 13.07 -8.94
N LYS A 33 -4.58 13.26 -7.71
CA LYS A 33 -4.03 12.56 -6.55
C LYS A 33 -4.37 11.06 -6.65
N TYR A 34 -3.30 10.26 -6.62
CA TYR A 34 -3.21 8.79 -6.46
C TYR A 34 -3.80 7.86 -7.54
N LEU A 35 -3.03 6.79 -7.82
CA LEU A 35 -3.28 5.78 -8.85
C LEU A 35 -4.18 4.63 -8.38
N ILE A 36 -4.30 4.43 -7.06
CA ILE A 36 -5.08 3.32 -6.48
C ILE A 36 -6.44 3.88 -6.09
N HIS A 37 -7.37 3.84 -7.04
CA HIS A 37 -8.78 4.19 -6.79
C HIS A 37 -9.47 3.16 -5.89
N ARG A 38 -9.00 1.91 -5.89
CA ARG A 38 -9.59 0.83 -5.10
C ARG A 38 -8.60 -0.31 -4.89
N LEU A 39 -8.37 -0.69 -3.65
CA LEU A 39 -7.68 -1.91 -3.26
C LEU A 39 -8.68 -2.89 -2.65
N VAL A 40 -8.80 -4.08 -3.24
CA VAL A 40 -9.63 -5.16 -2.68
C VAL A 40 -8.72 -6.29 -2.25
N TYR A 41 -8.79 -6.68 -0.98
CA TYR A 41 -8.09 -7.86 -0.49
C TYR A 41 -9.05 -8.83 0.20
N ILE A 42 -8.77 -10.11 -0.02
CA ILE A 42 -9.56 -11.22 0.51
C ILE A 42 -8.62 -12.07 1.36
N SER A 43 -8.95 -12.24 2.62
CA SER A 43 -8.18 -13.06 3.56
C SER A 43 -9.04 -14.18 4.13
N LYS A 44 -8.41 -15.31 4.46
CA LYS A 44 -9.06 -16.43 5.14
C LYS A 44 -8.90 -16.24 6.65
N LEU A 45 -9.99 -16.41 7.39
CA LEU A 45 -9.93 -16.47 8.85
C LEU A 45 -9.31 -17.79 9.28
N SER A 46 -8.23 -17.70 10.04
CA SER A 46 -7.48 -18.87 10.53
C SER A 46 -8.32 -19.76 11.45
N SER A 47 -9.22 -19.17 12.24
CA SER A 47 -10.07 -19.90 13.20
C SER A 47 -11.54 -19.49 13.07
N PRO A 48 -12.49 -20.45 13.17
CA PRO A 48 -13.93 -20.17 13.20
C PRO A 48 -14.39 -19.42 14.46
N GLY A 49 -13.52 -19.24 15.46
CA GLY A 49 -13.83 -18.56 16.73
C GLY A 49 -13.34 -17.11 16.84
N VAL A 50 -12.88 -16.49 15.75
CA VAL A 50 -12.44 -15.09 15.79
C VAL A 50 -13.62 -14.17 16.12
N ASP A 51 -13.47 -13.35 17.16
CA ASP A 51 -14.44 -12.32 17.48
C ASP A 51 -14.45 -11.24 16.39
N ARG A 52 -15.58 -11.19 15.69
CA ARG A 52 -15.81 -10.30 14.55
C ARG A 52 -15.92 -8.85 15.02
N THR A 53 -16.39 -8.63 16.24
CA THR A 53 -16.53 -7.30 16.84
C THR A 53 -15.16 -6.73 17.14
N ALA A 54 -14.30 -7.49 17.83
CA ALA A 54 -12.92 -7.10 18.08
C ALA A 54 -12.14 -6.86 16.77
N LEU A 55 -12.37 -7.67 15.74
CA LEU A 55 -11.74 -7.47 14.43
C LEU A 55 -12.13 -6.14 13.79
N GLY A 56 -13.43 -5.80 13.81
CA GLY A 56 -13.93 -4.51 13.33
C GLY A 56 -13.28 -3.33 14.07
N THR A 57 -13.27 -3.37 15.40
CA THR A 57 -12.68 -2.33 16.23
C THR A 57 -11.17 -2.16 16.00
N TYR A 58 -10.45 -3.27 15.81
CA TYR A 58 -9.03 -3.24 15.48
C TYR A 58 -8.79 -2.50 14.16
N TYR A 59 -9.55 -2.82 13.11
CA TYR A 59 -9.40 -2.17 11.82
C TYR A 59 -9.76 -0.69 11.86
N ASP A 60 -10.83 -0.31 12.58
CA ASP A 60 -11.20 1.10 12.74
C ASP A 60 -10.08 1.90 13.43
N THR A 61 -9.49 1.34 14.48
CA THR A 61 -8.35 1.96 15.17
C THR A 61 -7.12 2.04 14.27
N PHE A 62 -6.87 1.01 13.47
CA PHE A 62 -5.75 0.96 12.53
C PHE A 62 -5.87 2.01 11.42
N ILE A 63 -7.05 2.18 10.82
CA ILE A 63 -7.28 3.21 9.79
C ILE A 63 -7.12 4.61 10.38
N LYS A 64 -7.68 4.86 11.57
CA LYS A 64 -7.49 6.15 12.27
C LYS A 64 -6.02 6.45 12.54
N LYS A 65 -5.26 5.44 12.96
CA LYS A 65 -3.82 5.57 13.17
C LYS A 65 -3.09 5.87 11.86
N LEU A 66 -3.39 5.17 10.77
CA LEU A 66 -2.81 5.45 9.45
C LEU A 66 -3.07 6.89 9.00
N GLN A 67 -4.29 7.38 9.13
CA GLN A 67 -4.62 8.76 8.77
C GLN A 67 -3.87 9.79 9.65
N THR A 68 -3.58 9.43 10.91
CA THR A 68 -2.79 10.27 11.82
C THR A 68 -1.31 10.23 11.48
N ASP A 69 -0.77 9.06 11.15
CA ASP A 69 0.65 8.84 10.82
C ASP A 69 1.02 9.47 9.46
N PHE A 70 0.05 9.61 8.54
CA PHE A 70 0.23 10.23 7.22
C PHE A 70 -0.63 11.49 7.04
N PRO A 71 -0.33 12.58 7.76
CA PRO A 71 -1.11 13.82 7.68
C PRO A 71 -1.00 14.43 6.28
N GLY A 72 -2.15 14.71 5.65
CA GLY A 72 -2.24 15.25 4.29
C GLY A 72 -2.43 14.19 3.19
N SER A 73 -2.43 12.91 3.55
CA SER A 73 -2.95 11.83 2.69
C SER A 73 -4.47 11.97 2.50
N GLU A 74 -4.97 11.41 1.41
CA GLU A 74 -6.40 11.41 1.12
C GLU A 74 -7.14 10.55 2.14
N ALA A 75 -8.39 10.93 2.45
CA ALA A 75 -9.17 10.21 3.44
C ALA A 75 -9.38 8.77 2.96
N ILE A 76 -8.78 7.82 3.68
CA ILE A 76 -9.00 6.40 3.42
C ILE A 76 -10.46 6.08 3.70
N THR A 77 -11.19 5.68 2.66
CA THR A 77 -12.57 5.22 2.72
C THR A 77 -12.65 3.74 2.37
N GLY A 78 -13.82 3.13 2.56
CA GLY A 78 -13.99 1.73 2.25
C GLY A 78 -15.05 1.02 3.08
N LEU A 79 -15.10 -0.30 2.89
CA LEU A 79 -15.98 -1.19 3.64
C LEU A 79 -15.28 -2.51 3.92
N MET A 80 -15.57 -3.08 5.09
CA MET A 80 -15.10 -4.40 5.51
C MET A 80 -16.27 -5.36 5.66
N LEU A 81 -16.22 -6.47 4.93
CA LEU A 81 -17.19 -7.56 5.04
C LEU A 81 -16.55 -8.73 5.79
N ILE A 82 -17.14 -9.07 6.93
CA ILE A 82 -16.69 -10.19 7.76
C ILE A 82 -17.62 -11.38 7.54
N TYR A 83 -17.17 -12.36 6.76
CA TYR A 83 -17.84 -13.64 6.58
C TYR A 83 -17.30 -14.69 7.57
N PRO A 84 -18.02 -15.81 7.80
CA PRO A 84 -17.62 -16.82 8.79
C PRO A 84 -16.23 -17.43 8.57
N LYS A 85 -15.73 -17.45 7.33
CA LYS A 85 -14.43 -18.05 6.97
C LYS A 85 -13.48 -17.09 6.26
N HIS A 86 -13.96 -15.92 5.84
CA HIS A 86 -13.20 -14.99 5.02
C HIS A 86 -13.51 -13.55 5.40
N VAL A 87 -12.56 -12.66 5.19
CA VAL A 87 -12.77 -11.22 5.27
C VAL A 87 -12.46 -10.63 3.91
N VAL A 88 -13.35 -9.76 3.46
CA VAL A 88 -13.16 -8.96 2.26
C VAL A 88 -13.05 -7.52 2.72
N HIS A 89 -11.95 -6.86 2.37
CA HIS A 89 -11.79 -5.43 2.61
C HIS A 89 -11.64 -4.71 1.28
N VAL A 90 -12.44 -3.66 1.12
CA VAL A 90 -12.39 -2.75 -0.01
C VAL A 90 -11.97 -1.41 0.54
N VAL A 91 -10.84 -0.89 0.05
CA VAL A 91 -10.27 0.40 0.46
C VAL A 91 -10.21 1.31 -0.75
N GLU A 92 -10.63 2.56 -0.59
CA GLU A 92 -10.69 3.61 -1.61
C GLU A 92 -10.07 4.90 -1.08
#